data_AF-A0A9D4QCF7-F1
#
_entry.id   AF-A0A9D4QCF7-F1
#
_cell.length_a   1.000
_cell.length_b   1.000
_cell.length_c   1.000
_cell.angle_alpha   90.00
_cell.angle_beta   90.00
_cell.angle_gamma   90.00
#
_symmetry.space_group_name_H-M   'P 1'
#
loop_
_entity.id
_entity.type
_entity.pdbx_description
1 polymer ?
#
loop_
_entity_poly.entity_id
_entity_poly.type
_entity_poly.pdbx_seq_one_letter_code
_entity_poly.pdbx_strand_id
1 'polypeptide(L)'
;MSSQLIRYLNAVRKVLSEYGGVKEDKLEEWSVPRFQLAESTTRVARITLREGITPDELPDLFKIQGGADLVVVPGRAPNCLRCRMKGHIRRECRTLRCTTCRAFGHERQNSVRTYATVIGATPKRQHLHDLMDEVEAEEAASPTTKEIIERSQGSGCVAGTLAAPQEAEN
;
A
#
# COMPACT_ATOMS: atom_id res chain seq x y z
N MET A 1 0.16 27.00 -2.49
CA MET A 1 -0.32 25.65 -2.87
C MET A 1 0.03 25.39 -4.32
N SER A 2 0.66 24.25 -4.64
CA SER A 2 1.09 23.92 -6.01
C SER A 2 -0.10 23.87 -6.98
N SER A 3 0.05 24.46 -8.17
CA SER A 3 -0.96 24.49 -9.24
C SER A 3 -1.46 23.09 -9.63
N GLN A 4 -0.60 22.08 -9.51
CA GLN A 4 -0.94 20.68 -9.80
C GLN A 4 -1.96 20.11 -8.79
N LEU A 5 -1.82 20.41 -7.50
CA LEU A 5 -2.72 19.92 -6.45
C LEU A 5 -4.14 20.48 -6.61
N ILE A 6 -4.26 21.75 -7.04
CA ILE A 6 -5.57 22.39 -7.30
C ILE A 6 -6.25 21.73 -8.50
N ARG A 7 -5.49 21.42 -9.57
CA ARG A 7 -6.03 20.71 -10.74
C ARG A 7 -6.53 19.31 -10.37
N TYR A 8 -5.78 18.59 -9.54
CA TYR A 8 -6.18 17.27 -9.07
C TYR A 8 -7.43 17.35 -8.17
N LEU A 9 -7.49 18.32 -7.24
CA LEU A 9 -8.68 18.63 -6.43
C LEU A 9 -9.96 18.76 -7.27
N ASN A 10 -9.89 19.59 -8.30
CA ASN A 10 -11.03 19.83 -9.18
C ASN A 10 -11.41 18.57 -9.96
N ALA A 11 -10.44 17.73 -10.33
CA ALA A 11 -10.70 16.47 -11.00
C ALA A 11 -11.39 15.45 -10.08
N VAL A 12 -10.92 15.30 -8.82
CA VAL A 12 -11.55 14.44 -7.81
C VAL A 12 -13.00 14.87 -7.58
N ARG A 13 -13.23 16.16 -7.32
CA ARG A 13 -14.59 16.70 -7.11
C ARG A 13 -15.49 16.45 -8.31
N LYS A 14 -14.97 16.61 -9.53
CA LYS A 14 -15.73 16.35 -10.77
C LYS A 14 -16.15 14.89 -10.88
N VAL A 15 -15.24 13.94 -10.64
CA VAL A 15 -15.55 12.50 -10.70
C VAL A 15 -16.56 12.12 -9.62
N LEU A 16 -16.36 12.58 -8.38
CA LEU A 16 -17.28 12.28 -7.27
C LEU A 16 -18.67 12.91 -7.45
N SER A 17 -18.77 14.04 -8.17
CA SER A 17 -20.05 14.68 -8.42
C SER A 17 -21.05 13.81 -9.21
N GLU A 18 -20.56 12.81 -9.95
CA GLU A 18 -21.40 11.84 -10.67
C GLU A 18 -22.21 10.95 -9.71
N TYR A 19 -21.68 10.70 -8.51
CA TYR A 19 -22.28 9.81 -7.50
C TYR A 19 -23.05 10.58 -6.42
N GLY A 20 -22.79 11.88 -6.24
CA GLY A 20 -23.36 12.62 -5.13
C GLY A 20 -22.88 14.07 -5.00
N GLY A 21 -23.41 14.76 -3.99
CA GLY A 21 -22.93 16.07 -3.59
C GLY A 21 -21.68 15.98 -2.72
N VAL A 22 -20.56 16.54 -3.17
CA VAL A 22 -19.30 16.58 -2.39
C VAL A 22 -19.38 17.72 -1.35
N LYS A 23 -19.41 17.37 -0.06
CA LYS A 23 -19.47 18.33 1.05
C LYS A 23 -18.08 18.79 1.48
N GLU A 24 -17.15 17.86 1.63
CA GLU A 24 -15.76 18.15 2.02
C GLU A 24 -14.80 17.33 1.17
N ASP A 25 -13.64 17.91 0.87
CA ASP A 25 -12.48 17.25 0.26
C ASP A 25 -11.24 17.85 0.90
N LYS A 26 -10.50 17.02 1.65
CA LYS A 26 -9.30 17.41 2.39
C LYS A 26 -8.20 16.38 2.15
N LEU A 27 -6.96 16.86 2.17
CA LEU A 27 -5.82 15.95 2.30
C LEU A 27 -5.86 15.32 3.68
N GLU A 28 -5.47 14.05 3.79
CA GLU A 28 -5.26 13.44 5.09
C GLU A 28 -4.09 14.13 5.80
N GLU A 29 -4.28 14.47 7.07
CA GLU A 29 -3.23 15.04 7.92
C GLU A 29 -2.69 13.94 8.83
N TRP A 30 -1.38 13.76 8.84
CA TRP A 30 -0.73 12.75 9.67
C TRP A 30 -0.89 13.10 11.15
N SER A 31 -1.56 12.24 11.91
CA SER A 31 -1.79 12.42 13.35
C SER A 31 -0.54 12.19 14.21
N VAL A 32 0.59 11.78 13.62
CA VAL A 32 1.81 11.41 14.35
C VAL A 32 2.63 12.65 14.68
N PRO A 33 3.00 12.88 15.96
CA PRO A 33 3.88 13.97 16.34
C PRO A 33 5.18 13.97 15.53
N ARG A 34 5.60 15.15 15.03
CA ARG A 34 6.76 15.39 14.13
C ARG A 34 6.55 15.07 12.65
N PHE A 35 5.43 14.48 12.25
CA PHE A 35 5.08 14.24 10.84
C PHE A 35 3.99 15.17 10.30
N GLN A 36 3.62 16.22 11.03
CA GLN A 36 2.57 17.16 10.62
C GLN A 36 2.92 17.96 9.34
N LEU A 37 4.19 18.00 8.95
CA LEU A 37 4.65 18.65 7.71
C LEU A 37 4.77 17.67 6.53
N ALA A 38 4.54 16.38 6.75
CA ALA A 38 4.58 15.38 5.68
C ALA A 38 3.31 15.50 4.82
N GLU A 39 3.49 15.65 3.51
CA GLU A 39 2.37 15.67 2.57
C GLU A 39 1.83 14.24 2.41
N SER A 40 0.55 14.02 2.73
CA SER A 40 -0.13 12.77 2.40
C SER A 40 -0.56 12.76 0.93
N THR A 41 -0.50 11.60 0.29
CA THR A 41 -1.13 11.37 -1.02
C THR A 41 -2.61 10.96 -0.87
N THR A 42 -3.01 10.56 0.34
CA THR A 42 -4.37 10.13 0.67
C THR A 42 -5.29 11.33 0.90
N ARG A 43 -6.53 11.19 0.46
CA ARG A 43 -7.56 12.22 0.58
C ARG A 43 -8.81 11.68 1.22
N VAL A 44 -9.43 12.51 2.04
CA VAL A 44 -10.67 12.21 2.71
C VAL A 44 -11.75 13.13 2.14
N ALA A 45 -12.70 12.53 1.42
CA ALA A 45 -13.86 13.21 0.89
C ALA A 45 -15.13 12.79 1.64
N ARG A 46 -15.96 13.76 2.01
CA ARG A 46 -17.31 13.52 2.53
C ARG A 46 -18.31 13.81 1.42
N ILE A 47 -19.02 12.78 1.01
CA ILE A 47 -20.01 12.87 -0.08
C ILE A 47 -21.40 12.49 0.44
N THR A 48 -22.42 13.15 -0.08
CA THR A 48 -23.83 12.75 0.09
C THR A 48 -24.26 12.06 -1.19
N LEU A 49 -24.47 10.75 -1.12
CA LEU A 49 -24.85 9.93 -2.28
C LEU A 49 -26.23 10.35 -2.80
N ARG A 50 -26.43 10.23 -4.12
CA ARG A 50 -27.76 10.42 -4.73
C ARG A 50 -28.69 9.28 -4.33
N GLU A 51 -29.99 9.54 -4.42
CA GLU A 51 -31.02 8.54 -4.20
C GLU A 51 -30.81 7.32 -5.12
N GLY A 52 -30.83 6.13 -4.54
CA GLY A 52 -30.64 4.87 -5.26
C GLY A 52 -29.19 4.40 -5.38
N ILE A 53 -28.18 5.22 -5.03
CA ILE A 53 -26.77 4.82 -5.06
C ILE A 53 -26.35 4.32 -3.69
N THR A 54 -26.00 3.05 -3.59
CA THR A 54 -25.42 2.48 -2.37
C THR A 54 -23.90 2.70 -2.30
N PRO A 55 -23.28 2.69 -1.10
CA PRO A 55 -21.83 2.81 -0.97
C PRO A 55 -21.03 1.73 -1.73
N ASP A 56 -21.67 0.59 -2.00
CA ASP A 56 -21.10 -0.53 -2.75
C ASP A 56 -21.00 -0.32 -4.26
N GLU A 57 -21.78 0.63 -4.80
CA GLU A 57 -21.79 1.01 -6.21
C GLU A 57 -20.67 1.99 -6.56
N LEU A 58 -20.04 2.62 -5.57
CA LEU A 58 -18.85 3.41 -5.79
C LEU A 58 -17.74 2.51 -6.37
N PRO A 59 -17.05 2.94 -7.44
CA PRO A 59 -15.89 2.22 -7.93
C PRO A 59 -14.83 2.07 -6.84
N ASP A 60 -14.26 0.87 -6.73
CA ASP A 60 -13.10 0.65 -5.84
C ASP A 60 -11.86 1.41 -6.34
N LEU A 61 -11.82 1.73 -7.64
CA LEU A 61 -10.69 2.37 -8.30
C LEU A 61 -11.18 3.45 -9.26
N PHE A 62 -10.78 4.70 -9.01
CA PHE A 62 -10.97 5.79 -9.95
C PHE A 62 -9.78 5.93 -10.88
N LYS A 63 -10.03 6.51 -12.05
CA LYS A 63 -8.96 6.98 -12.95
C LYS A 63 -9.00 8.49 -13.00
N ILE A 64 -8.04 9.14 -12.33
CA ILE A 64 -7.97 10.60 -12.27
C ILE A 64 -6.65 11.02 -12.90
N GLN A 65 -6.71 11.89 -13.91
CA GLN A 65 -5.53 12.39 -14.63
C GLN A 65 -4.58 11.29 -15.15
N GLY A 66 -5.11 10.10 -15.48
CA GLY A 66 -4.33 8.95 -15.96
C GLY A 66 -3.68 8.10 -14.87
N GLY A 67 -3.75 8.55 -13.61
CA GLY A 67 -3.46 7.76 -12.41
C GLY A 67 -4.64 6.87 -12.02
N ALA A 68 -4.36 5.86 -11.19
CA ALA A 68 -5.38 4.99 -10.63
C ALA A 68 -5.42 5.19 -9.12
N ASP A 69 -6.57 5.62 -8.60
CA ASP A 69 -6.73 6.02 -7.21
C ASP A 69 -7.69 5.07 -6.51
N LEU A 70 -7.22 4.47 -5.41
CA LEU A 70 -7.99 3.50 -4.64
C LEU A 70 -9.00 4.23 -3.74
N VAL A 71 -10.24 3.74 -3.73
CA VAL A 71 -11.32 4.29 -2.92
C VAL A 71 -11.59 3.36 -1.75
N VAL A 72 -11.43 3.88 -0.54
CA VAL A 72 -11.77 3.17 0.68
C VAL A 72 -13.00 3.84 1.28
N VAL A 73 -14.09 3.08 1.39
CA VAL A 73 -15.35 3.54 2.01
C VAL A 73 -15.51 2.81 3.34
N PRO A 74 -15.70 3.53 4.47
CA PRO A 74 -15.88 2.89 5.76
C PRO A 74 -17.14 2.01 5.76
N GLY A 75 -17.04 0.82 6.36
CA GLY A 75 -18.14 -0.15 6.43
C GLY A 75 -18.36 -0.98 5.17
N ARG A 76 -17.64 -0.70 4.07
CA ARG A 76 -17.66 -1.53 2.87
C ARG A 76 -16.73 -2.73 3.02
N ALA A 77 -17.15 -3.87 2.49
CA ALA A 77 -16.29 -5.05 2.44
C ALA A 77 -14.99 -4.75 1.65
N PRO A 78 -13.81 -5.13 2.17
CA PRO A 78 -12.55 -4.83 1.51
C PRO A 78 -12.46 -5.51 0.15
N ASN A 79 -11.85 -4.83 -0.82
CA ASN A 79 -11.52 -5.43 -2.11
C ASN A 79 -10.10 -5.98 -2.08
N CYS A 80 -9.94 -7.25 -2.44
CA CYS A 80 -8.65 -7.88 -2.54
C CYS A 80 -7.86 -7.33 -3.73
N LEU A 81 -6.77 -6.60 -3.49
CA LEU A 81 -5.90 -6.07 -4.54
C LEU A 81 -5.21 -7.16 -5.39
N ARG A 82 -5.27 -8.43 -4.98
CA ARG A 82 -4.70 -9.58 -5.72
C ARG A 82 -5.69 -10.18 -6.73
N CYS A 83 -6.87 -10.58 -6.27
CA CYS A 83 -7.88 -11.25 -7.12
C CYS A 83 -9.06 -10.35 -7.51
N ARG A 84 -9.15 -9.14 -6.93
CA ARG A 84 -10.20 -8.13 -7.13
C ARG A 84 -11.60 -8.57 -6.68
N MET A 85 -11.66 -9.56 -5.80
CA MET A 85 -12.90 -10.01 -5.19
C MET A 85 -13.14 -9.25 -3.88
N LYS A 86 -14.41 -8.90 -3.61
CA LYS A 86 -14.83 -8.32 -2.34
C LYS A 86 -14.77 -9.36 -1.20
N GLY A 87 -14.58 -8.90 0.04
CA GLY A 87 -14.73 -9.68 1.26
C GLY A 87 -13.43 -10.09 1.96
N HIS A 88 -12.26 -9.88 1.37
CA HIS A 88 -10.97 -10.18 2.00
C HIS A 88 -9.88 -9.23 1.52
N ILE A 89 -8.82 -9.08 2.30
CA ILE A 89 -7.63 -8.32 1.91
C ILE A 89 -6.60 -9.19 1.20
N ARG A 90 -5.62 -8.57 0.54
CA ARG A 90 -4.55 -9.25 -0.22
C ARG A 90 -3.86 -10.36 0.57
N ARG A 91 -3.59 -10.14 1.86
CA ARG A 91 -2.90 -11.07 2.77
C ARG A 91 -3.68 -12.38 2.98
N GLU A 92 -5.01 -12.30 2.95
CA GLU A 92 -5.92 -13.44 3.17
C GLU A 92 -6.27 -14.18 1.87
N CYS A 93 -5.79 -13.67 0.73
CA CYS A 93 -6.15 -14.18 -0.57
C CYS A 93 -5.50 -15.55 -0.85
N ARG A 94 -6.32 -16.60 -0.83
CA ARG A 94 -5.95 -17.98 -1.21
C ARG A 94 -6.16 -18.28 -2.70
N THR A 95 -6.47 -17.26 -3.50
CA THR A 95 -6.78 -17.44 -4.92
C THR A 95 -5.52 -17.87 -5.68
N LEU A 96 -5.60 -19.02 -6.35
CA LEU A 96 -4.49 -19.55 -7.14
C LEU A 96 -4.21 -18.69 -8.37
N ARG A 97 -2.94 -18.67 -8.78
CA ARG A 97 -2.49 -18.01 -10.01
C ARG A 97 -2.69 -18.95 -11.19
N CYS A 98 -3.33 -18.47 -12.26
CA CYS A 98 -3.44 -19.24 -13.49
C CYS A 98 -2.05 -19.43 -14.13
N THR A 99 -1.66 -20.67 -14.41
CA THR A 99 -0.35 -20.99 -15.02
C THR A 99 -0.23 -20.51 -16.48
N THR A 100 -1.36 -20.32 -17.17
CA THR A 100 -1.40 -20.02 -18.60
C THR A 100 -1.30 -18.51 -18.88
N CYS A 101 -2.08 -17.70 -18.16
CA CYS A 101 -2.11 -16.24 -18.36
C CYS A 101 -1.51 -15.45 -17.18
N ARG A 102 -1.06 -16.13 -16.13
CA ARG A 102 -0.45 -15.54 -14.91
C ARG A 102 -1.35 -14.59 -14.12
N ALA A 103 -2.65 -14.51 -14.42
CA ALA A 103 -3.63 -13.72 -13.68
C ALA A 103 -4.27 -14.53 -12.53
N PHE A 104 -4.91 -13.83 -11.59
CA PHE A 104 -5.64 -14.41 -10.47
C PHE A 104 -7.14 -14.45 -10.76
N GLY A 105 -7.88 -15.30 -10.04
CA GLY A 105 -9.36 -15.30 -10.04
C GLY A 105 -10.03 -16.26 -11.02
N HIS A 106 -9.27 -17.13 -11.70
CA HIS A 106 -9.84 -18.18 -12.54
C HIS A 106 -8.92 -19.41 -12.63
N GLU A 107 -9.53 -20.56 -12.92
CA GLU A 107 -8.81 -21.81 -13.17
C GLU A 107 -8.33 -21.89 -14.63
N ARG A 108 -7.29 -22.69 -14.90
CA ARG A 108 -6.72 -22.93 -16.24
C ARG A 108 -7.78 -23.27 -17.29
N GLN A 109 -8.79 -24.05 -16.91
CA GLN A 109 -9.86 -24.50 -17.80
C GLN A 109 -10.72 -23.33 -18.31
N ASN A 110 -10.82 -22.25 -17.52
CA ASN A 110 -11.57 -21.04 -17.84
C ASN A 110 -10.66 -19.89 -18.34
N SER A 111 -9.40 -20.18 -18.68
CA SER A 111 -8.44 -19.19 -19.15
C SER A 111 -8.67 -18.87 -20.63
N VAL A 112 -9.35 -17.76 -20.93
CA VAL A 112 -9.46 -17.25 -22.30
C VAL A 112 -8.21 -16.42 -22.66
N ARG A 113 -7.33 -17.00 -23.47
CA ARG A 113 -6.13 -16.32 -23.96
C ARG A 113 -6.45 -15.54 -25.24
N THR A 114 -6.82 -14.28 -25.10
CA THR A 114 -7.01 -13.38 -26.25
C THR A 114 -5.71 -12.65 -26.62
N TYR A 115 -5.57 -12.22 -27.87
CA TYR A 115 -4.46 -11.36 -28.34
C TYR A 115 -4.28 -10.12 -27.44
N ALA A 116 -5.39 -9.48 -27.05
CA ALA A 116 -5.38 -8.34 -26.12
C ALA A 116 -4.87 -8.70 -24.72
N THR A 117 -5.11 -9.91 -24.21
CA THR A 117 -4.58 -10.36 -22.91
C THR A 117 -3.07 -10.56 -22.96
N VAL A 118 -2.53 -10.97 -24.11
CA VAL A 118 -1.09 -11.19 -24.32
C VAL A 118 -0.34 -9.86 -24.47
N ILE A 119 -0.91 -8.89 -25.19
CA ILE A 119 -0.31 -7.56 -25.40
C ILE A 119 -0.57 -6.60 -24.22
N GLY A 120 -1.76 -6.67 -23.62
CA GLY A 120 -2.21 -5.82 -22.50
C GLY A 120 -1.70 -6.24 -21.13
N ALA A 121 -0.95 -7.35 -21.04
CA ALA A 121 -0.13 -7.70 -19.89
C ALA A 121 1.13 -6.81 -19.85
N THR A 122 0.96 -5.50 -19.92
CA THR A 122 2.05 -4.55 -19.64
C THR A 122 2.45 -4.69 -18.17
N PRO A 123 3.74 -4.45 -17.83
CA PRO A 123 4.29 -4.70 -16.49
C PRO A 123 3.58 -3.94 -15.36
N LYS A 124 2.74 -2.94 -15.67
CA LYS A 124 1.92 -2.19 -14.69
C LYS A 124 1.00 -3.09 -13.84
N ARG A 125 0.59 -4.27 -14.34
CA ARG A 125 -0.22 -5.25 -13.56
C ARG A 125 0.62 -6.16 -12.66
N GLN A 126 1.91 -6.33 -12.95
CA GLN A 126 2.84 -7.11 -12.13
C GLN A 126 3.49 -6.22 -11.06
N HIS A 127 3.76 -4.97 -11.40
CA HIS A 127 4.39 -4.00 -10.52
C HIS A 127 3.61 -3.70 -9.23
N LEU A 128 2.27 -3.86 -9.21
CA LEU A 128 1.48 -3.66 -7.98
C LEU A 128 1.70 -4.78 -6.94
N HIS A 129 2.26 -5.93 -7.34
CA HIS A 129 2.69 -6.99 -6.42
C HIS A 129 4.07 -6.69 -5.83
N ASP A 130 4.88 -5.89 -6.52
CA ASP A 130 6.23 -5.52 -6.12
C ASP A 130 6.27 -4.23 -5.29
N LEU A 131 5.10 -3.61 -5.04
CA LEU A 131 4.95 -2.55 -4.06
C LEU A 131 4.93 -3.19 -2.66
N MET A 132 5.95 -2.90 -1.86
CA MET A 132 6.08 -3.31 -0.47
C MET A 132 4.93 -2.70 0.34
N ASP A 133 4.23 -3.52 1.13
CA ASP A 133 3.10 -3.08 1.97
C ASP A 133 3.63 -2.19 3.11
N GLU A 134 2.91 -1.11 3.46
CA GLU A 134 3.34 -0.17 4.52
C GLU A 134 3.51 -0.89 5.87
N VAL A 135 2.63 -1.85 6.18
CA VAL A 135 2.70 -2.61 7.43
C VAL A 135 3.86 -3.62 7.40
N GLU A 136 4.17 -4.19 6.23
CA GLU A 136 5.34 -5.08 6.06
C GLU A 136 6.66 -4.31 6.19
N ALA A 137 6.72 -3.09 5.66
CA ALA A 137 7.88 -2.21 5.82
C ALA A 137 8.10 -1.81 7.28
N GLU A 138 7.01 -1.55 8.04
CA GLU A 138 7.08 -1.26 9.48
C GLU A 138 7.49 -2.48 10.31
N GLU A 139 6.99 -3.67 10.00
CA GLU A 139 7.40 -4.93 10.65
C GLU A 139 8.88 -5.24 10.39
N ALA A 140 9.37 -5.01 9.17
CA ALA A 140 10.77 -5.21 8.81
C ALA A 140 11.72 -4.17 9.42
N ALA A 141 11.26 -2.92 9.60
CA ALA A 141 12.02 -1.85 10.25
C ALA A 141 12.01 -1.96 11.79
N SER A 142 11.06 -2.72 12.35
CA SER A 142 10.97 -2.95 13.79
C SER A 142 12.06 -3.93 14.24
N PRO A 143 12.90 -3.58 15.22
CA PRO A 143 13.92 -4.51 15.72
C PRO A 143 13.20 -5.71 16.35
N THR A 144 13.43 -6.90 15.78
CA THR A 144 12.89 -8.12 16.37
C THR A 144 13.51 -8.33 17.75
N THR A 145 12.74 -8.88 18.68
CA THR A 145 13.12 -9.06 20.10
C THR A 145 14.42 -9.86 20.25
N LYS A 146 14.80 -10.65 19.24
CA LYS A 146 16.08 -11.37 19.17
C LYS A 146 17.28 -10.44 18.94
N GLU A 147 17.15 -9.42 18.11
CA GLU A 147 18.22 -8.43 17.87
C GLU A 147 18.41 -7.44 19.04
N ILE A 148 17.39 -7.25 19.87
CA ILE A 148 17.50 -6.46 21.11
C ILE A 148 18.30 -7.25 22.15
N ILE A 149 18.10 -8.57 22.21
CA ILE A 149 18.84 -9.46 23.11
C ILE A 149 20.32 -9.57 22.68
N GLU A 150 20.60 -9.73 21.38
CA GLU A 150 22.00 -9.82 20.89
C GLU A 150 22.78 -8.51 21.05
N ARG A 151 22.15 -7.34 20.84
CA ARG A 151 22.80 -6.04 21.11
C ARG A 151 23.07 -5.79 22.60
N SER A 152 22.26 -6.37 23.49
CA SER A 152 22.46 -6.24 24.94
C SER A 152 23.60 -7.11 25.50
N GLN A 153 24.09 -8.09 24.74
CA GLN A 153 25.14 -9.02 25.19
C GLN A 153 26.54 -8.74 24.58
N GLY A 154 26.67 -7.69 23.77
CA GLY A 154 27.93 -7.28 23.13
C GLY A 154 28.68 -6.12 23.82
N SER A 155 28.38 -5.78 25.08
CA SER A 155 29.10 -4.75 25.83
C SER A 155 29.54 -5.27 27.20
N GLY A 156 30.45 -6.24 27.17
CA GLY A 156 31.27 -6.62 28.31
C GLY A 156 32.66 -6.04 28.16
N CYS A 157 32.86 -4.82 28.65
CA CYS A 157 34.19 -4.26 28.87
C CYS A 157 34.89 -5.08 29.97
N VAL A 158 35.73 -6.03 29.59
CA VAL A 158 36.69 -6.64 30.52
C VAL A 158 37.98 -5.83 30.47
N ALA A 159 38.16 -5.02 31.50
CA ALA A 159 39.44 -4.41 31.84
C ALA A 159 40.43 -5.53 32.17
N GLY A 160 41.24 -5.92 31.18
CA GLY A 160 42.36 -6.83 31.35
C GLY A 160 43.66 -6.05 31.49
N THR A 161 44.13 -5.90 32.72
CA THR A 161 45.48 -5.45 33.06
C THR A 161 46.51 -6.32 32.32
N LEU A 162 47.32 -5.72 31.45
CA LEU A 162 48.51 -6.37 30.89
C LEU A 162 49.74 -5.83 31.59
N ALA A 163 50.33 -6.70 32.41
CA ALA A 163 51.67 -6.57 32.94
C ALA A 163 52.69 -6.60 31.78
N ALA A 164 53.71 -5.74 31.89
CA ALA A 164 54.84 -5.69 30.97
C ALA A 164 55.70 -6.97 31.07
N PRO A 165 56.20 -7.52 29.96
CA PRO A 165 57.34 -8.42 29.99
C PRO A 165 58.64 -7.66 29.73
N GLN A 166 59.64 -8.06 30.51
CA GLN A 166 61.02 -7.59 30.51
C GLN A 166 61.82 -8.18 29.33
N GLU A 167 62.92 -7.50 29.04
CA GLU A 167 64.00 -7.81 28.10
C GLU A 167 64.58 -9.23 28.24
N ALA A 168 65.02 -9.84 27.12
CA ALA A 168 66.38 -10.38 26.96
C ALA A 168 66.58 -11.12 25.61
N GLU A 169 67.66 -10.70 24.94
CA GLU A 169 68.53 -11.29 23.91
C GLU A 169 68.34 -12.77 23.49
N ASN A 170 68.37 -12.99 22.17
CA ASN A 170 69.55 -13.56 21.48
C ASN A 170 69.53 -13.20 19.98
#